data_AF-T1EIM0-F1
#
_entry.id   AF-T1EIM0-F1
#
_cell.length_a   1.000
_cell.length_b   1.000
_cell.length_c   1.000
_cell.angle_alpha   90.00
_cell.angle_beta   90.00
_cell.angle_gamma   90.00
#
_symmetry.space_group_name_H-M   'P 1'
#
loop_
_entity.id
_entity.type
_entity.pdbx_description
1 polymer ?
#
loop_
_entity_poly.entity_id
_entity_poly.type
_entity_poly.pdbx_seq_one_letter_code
_entity_poly.pdbx_strand_id
1 'polypeptide(L)' 'DLNTEEIVQKVKEILSENCISQRQFGEQVLGLSQGSVSDLLARPKPWLMLTQKGREPFVRMKCFLDDSTSLDSL' A
#
# COMPACT_ATOMS: atom_id res chain seq x y z
N ASP A 1 10.28 6.78 11.80
CA ASP A 1 9.01 6.02 11.74
C ASP A 1 8.21 6.44 10.52
N LEU A 2 7.39 5.53 9.97
CA LEU A 2 6.56 5.81 8.79
C LEU A 2 5.21 6.40 9.19
N ASN A 3 4.71 7.37 8.42
CA ASN A 3 3.33 7.83 8.52
C ASN A 3 2.42 6.93 7.66
N THR A 4 1.71 6.01 8.30
CA THR A 4 0.87 5.01 7.62
C THR A 4 -0.32 5.63 6.89
N GLU A 5 -0.89 6.71 7.41
CA GLU A 5 -2.01 7.41 6.77
C GLU A 5 -1.56 8.11 5.49
N GLU A 6 -0.43 8.84 5.55
CA GLU A 6 0.13 9.53 4.39
C GLU A 6 0.52 8.54 3.27
N ILE A 7 1.14 7.41 3.63
CA ILE A 7 1.48 6.37 2.66
C ILE A 7 0.22 5.84 1.97
N VAL A 8 -0.81 5.49 2.75
CA VAL A 8 -2.07 4.97 2.19
C VAL A 8 -2.76 6.00 1.30
N GLN A 9 -2.73 7.28 1.68
CA GLN A 9 -3.29 8.34 0.86
C GLN A 9 -2.58 8.43 -0.49
N LYS A 10 -1.25 8.52 -0.51
CA LYS A 10 -0.45 8.60 -1.75
C LYS A 10 -0.65 7.38 -2.64
N VAL A 11 -0.70 6.19 -2.04
CA VAL A 11 -1.01 4.96 -2.79
C VAL A 11 -2.38 5.09 -3.46
N LYS A 12 -3.43 5.49 -2.73
CA LYS A 12 -4.78 5.64 -3.32
C LYS A 12 -4.82 6.64 -4.47
N GLU A 13 -4.11 7.75 -4.36
CA GLU A 13 -3.98 8.75 -5.41
C GLU A 13 -3.38 8.12 -6.68
N ILE A 14 -2.23 7.45 -6.57
CA ILE A 14 -1.60 6.75 -7.69
C ILE A 14 -2.51 5.68 -8.30
N LEU A 15 -3.16 4.87 -7.47
CA LEU A 15 -4.08 3.84 -7.97
C LEU A 15 -5.23 4.47 -8.77
N SER A 16 -5.76 5.60 -8.30
CA SER A 16 -6.83 6.32 -8.99
C SER A 16 -6.35 6.95 -10.30
N GLU A 17 -5.18 7.59 -10.31
CA GLU A 17 -4.62 8.28 -11.49
C GLU A 17 -4.26 7.30 -12.61
N ASN A 18 -3.84 6.08 -12.26
CA ASN A 18 -3.42 5.05 -13.19
C ASN A 18 -4.49 3.98 -13.46
N CYS A 19 -5.71 4.16 -12.95
CA CYS A 19 -6.81 3.19 -13.06
C CYS A 19 -6.46 1.78 -12.53
N ILE A 20 -5.56 1.68 -11.54
CA ILE A 20 -5.13 0.41 -10.94
C ILE A 20 -6.11 0.02 -9.84
N SER A 21 -6.61 -1.20 -9.89
CA SER A 21 -7.50 -1.70 -8.84
C SER A 21 -6.74 -2.01 -7.55
N GLN A 22 -7.39 -1.83 -6.39
CA GLN A 22 -6.82 -2.24 -5.10
C GLN A 22 -6.46 -3.73 -5.08
N ARG A 23 -7.24 -4.57 -5.76
CA ARG A 23 -6.99 -6.01 -5.89
C ARG A 23 -5.64 -6.27 -6.58
N GLN A 24 -5.44 -5.68 -7.75
CA GLN A 24 -4.22 -5.84 -8.55
C GLN A 24 -3.00 -5.36 -7.76
N PHE A 25 -3.10 -4.18 -7.13
CA PHE A 25 -2.04 -3.68 -6.24
C PHE A 25 -1.78 -4.60 -5.04
N GLY A 26 -2.84 -5.06 -4.39
CA GLY A 26 -2.75 -5.98 -3.25
C GLY A 26 -2.06 -7.28 -3.61
N GLU A 27 -2.44 -7.91 -4.72
CA GLU A 27 -1.89 -9.18 -5.17
C GLU A 27 -0.44 -9.03 -5.65
N GLN A 28 -0.13 -8.01 -6.46
CA GLN A 28 1.17 -7.88 -7.11
C GLN A 28 2.25 -7.21 -6.25
N VAL A 29 1.88 -6.21 -5.42
CA VAL A 29 2.86 -5.46 -4.60
C VAL A 29 2.89 -5.97 -3.17
N LEU A 30 1.73 -6.20 -2.57
CA LEU A 30 1.63 -6.49 -1.14
C LEU A 30 1.54 -7.98 -0.81
N GLY A 31 1.17 -8.82 -1.78
CA GLY A 31 0.85 -10.23 -1.55
C GLY A 31 -0.39 -10.43 -0.67
N LEU A 32 -1.37 -9.54 -0.78
CA LEU A 32 -2.61 -9.52 -0.01
C LEU A 32 -3.83 -9.81 -0.89
N SER A 33 -4.84 -10.42 -0.28
CA SER A 33 -6.16 -10.57 -0.92
C SER A 33 -6.87 -9.22 -1.06
N GLN A 34 -7.86 -9.14 -1.97
CA GLN A 34 -8.68 -7.93 -2.17
C GLN A 34 -9.33 -7.42 -0.87
N GLY A 35 -9.89 -8.32 -0.05
CA GLY A 35 -10.50 -7.92 1.22
C GLY A 35 -9.46 -7.32 2.18
N SER A 36 -8.30 -7.97 2.32
CA SER A 36 -7.24 -7.52 3.21
C SER A 36 -6.64 -6.18 2.79
N VAL A 37 -6.39 -5.97 1.50
CA VAL A 37 -5.87 -4.68 1.00
C VAL A 37 -6.93 -3.58 1.13
N SER A 38 -8.21 -3.88 0.88
CA SER A 38 -9.30 -2.92 1.07
C SER A 38 -9.39 -2.45 2.53
N ASP A 39 -9.37 -3.38 3.49
CA ASP A 39 -9.40 -3.05 4.91
C ASP A 39 -8.17 -2.24 5.34
N LEU A 40 -6.98 -2.64 4.87
CA LEU A 40 -5.72 -1.96 5.17
C LEU A 40 -5.74 -0.50 4.68
N LEU A 41 -6.17 -0.28 3.44
CA LEU A 41 -6.27 1.06 2.84
C LEU A 41 -7.42 1.87 3.45
N ALA A 42 -8.49 1.24 3.91
CA ALA A 42 -9.60 1.95 4.55
C ALA A 42 -9.27 2.40 5.97
N ARG A 43 -8.49 1.60 6.72
CA ARG A 43 -8.25 1.81 8.15
C ARG A 43 -6.79 1.49 8.53
N PRO A 44 -5.80 2.26 8.07
CA PRO A 44 -4.42 2.06 8.47
C PRO A 44 -4.25 2.32 9.97
N LYS A 45 -3.67 1.36 10.70
CA LYS A 45 -3.28 1.59 12.10
C LYS A 45 -1.98 2.40 12.16
N PRO A 46 -1.79 3.27 13.17
CA PRO A 46 -0.53 3.99 13.35
C PRO A 46 0.68 3.05 13.43
N TRP A 47 1.81 3.46 12.85
CA TRP A 47 3.04 2.64 12.77
C TRP A 47 3.50 2.06 14.11
N LEU A 48 3.40 2.84 15.17
CA LEU A 48 3.79 2.44 16.52
C LEU A 48 2.89 1.34 17.11
N MET A 49 1.66 1.18 16.59
CA MET A 49 0.70 0.14 17.00
C MET A 49 0.77 -1.12 16.13
N LEU A 50 1.65 -1.17 15.13
CA LEU A 50 1.82 -2.33 14.27
C LEU A 50 2.86 -3.30 14.84
N THR A 51 2.58 -4.59 14.71
CA THR A 51 3.59 -5.65 14.87
C THR A 51 4.63 -5.57 13.77
N GLN A 52 5.78 -6.22 13.92
CA GLN A 52 6.81 -6.27 12.89
C GLN A 52 6.26 -6.77 11.54
N LYS A 53 5.48 -7.86 11.54
CA LYS A 53 4.81 -8.36 10.32
C LYS A 53 3.76 -7.39 9.79
N GLY A 54 3.01 -6.72 10.66
CA GLY A 54 2.01 -5.73 10.27
C GLY A 54 2.60 -4.48 9.60
N ARG A 55 3.90 -4.23 9.76
CA ARG A 55 4.64 -3.13 9.11
C ARG A 55 5.04 -3.44 7.68
N GLU A 56 5.17 -4.72 7.31
CA GLU A 56 5.66 -5.13 5.99
C GLU A 56 4.87 -4.51 4.81
N PRO A 57 3.52 -4.46 4.84
CA PRO A 57 2.77 -3.84 3.74
C PRO A 57 3.10 -2.35 3.56
N PHE A 58 3.28 -1.61 4.64
CA PHE A 58 3.60 -0.18 4.58
C PHE A 58 5.01 0.08 4.09
N VAL A 59 5.97 -0.80 4.42
CA VAL A 59 7.33 -0.73 3.86
C VAL A 59 7.29 -0.97 2.35
N ARG A 60 6.55 -1.99 1.88
CA ARG A 60 6.40 -2.25 0.44
C ARG A 60 5.68 -1.13 -0.29
N MET A 61 4.63 -0.57 0.29
CA MET A 61 3.97 0.63 -0.24
C MET A 61 4.97 1.79 -0.35
N LYS A 62 5.81 2.01 0.66
CA LYS A 62 6.82 3.08 0.61
C LYS A 62 7.85 2.84 -0.50
N CYS A 63 8.35 1.61 -0.64
CA CYS A 63 9.22 1.24 -1.76
C CYS A 63 8.55 1.47 -3.12
N PHE A 64 7.28 1.08 -3.26
CA PHE A 64 6.49 1.31 -4.47
C PHE A 64 6.34 2.81 -4.80
N LEU A 65 6.13 3.66 -3.80
CA LEU A 65 6.04 5.12 -3.98
C LEU A 65 7.39 5.77 -4.35
N ASP A 66 8.50 5.18 -3.91
CA ASP A 66 9.84 5.73 -4.12
C ASP A 66 10.47 5.27 -5.43
N ASP A 67 9.95 4.22 -6.04
CA ASP A 67 10.42 3.68 -7.31
C ASP A 67 9.57 4.20 -8.48
N SER A 68 10.17 5.10 -9.27
CA SER A 68 9.54 5.66 -10.47
C SER A 68 9.22 4.63 -11.56
N THR A 69 9.78 3.42 -11.50
CA THR A 69 9.57 2.36 -12.50
C THR A 69 8.55 1.30 -12.08
N SER A 70 8.13 1.29 -10.80
CA SER A 70 7.22 0.27 -10.25
C SER A 70 5.82 0.26 -10.89
N LEU A 71 5.41 1.35 -11.55
CA LEU A 71 4.13 1.43 -12.25
C LEU A 71 4.12 0.66 -13.58
N ASP A 72 5.26 0.59 -14.28
CA ASP A 72 5.34 -0.08 -15.59
C ASP A 72 5.15 -1.60 -15.48
N SER A 73 5.32 -2.14 -14.26
CA SER A 73 5.16 -3.56 -13.95
C SER A 73 3.77 -3.98 -13.46
N LEU A 74 2.83 -3.03 -13.29
CA LEU A 74 1.47 -3.29 -12.79
C LEU A 74 0.44 -3.38 -13.92
#